data_AF-A0A561B3T2-F1
#
_entry.id   AF-A0A561B3T2-F1
#
_cell.length_a   1.000
_cell.length_b   1.000
_cell.length_c   1.000
_cell.angle_alpha   90.00
_cell.angle_beta   90.00
_cell.angle_gamma   90.00
#
_symmetry.space_group_name_H-M   'P 1'
#
loop_
_entity.id
_entity.type
_entity.pdbx_description
1 polymer ?
#
loop_
_entity_poly.entity_id
_entity_poly.type
_entity_poly.pdbx_seq_one_letter_code
_entity_poly.pdbx_strand_id
1 'polypeptide(L)' 'MLQGLMQDQPLLISHLITFAERHNGDGEIVSRRVEGDIHRTTWGGIASR' A
#
# COMPACT_ATOMS: atom_id res chain seq x y z
N MET A 1 13.30 -5.33 -34.70
CA MET A 1 14.23 -5.78 -33.65
C MET A 1 13.48 -6.71 -32.72
N LEU A 2 14.08 -7.79 -32.22
CA LEU A 2 13.44 -8.72 -31.28
C LEU A 2 13.40 -8.11 -29.86
N GLN A 3 12.23 -8.11 -29.21
CA GLN A 3 12.06 -7.74 -27.80
C GLN A 3 12.40 -8.91 -26.86
N GLY A 4 12.84 -8.60 -25.64
CA GLY A 4 13.05 -9.60 -24.59
C GLY A 4 11.73 -10.17 -24.06
N LEU A 5 11.71 -11.46 -23.71
CA LEU A 5 10.54 -12.17 -23.19
C LEU A 5 10.40 -12.02 -21.66
N MET A 6 10.53 -10.78 -21.18
CA MET A 6 10.42 -10.47 -19.76
C MET A 6 9.02 -9.92 -19.44
N GLN A 7 8.64 -10.01 -18.17
CA GLN A 7 7.44 -9.33 -17.69
C GLN A 7 7.61 -7.82 -17.87
N ASP A 8 6.61 -7.20 -18.48
CA ASP A 8 6.53 -5.76 -18.67
C ASP A 8 5.49 -5.20 -17.69
N GLN A 9 5.96 -4.69 -16.55
CA GLN A 9 5.12 -4.14 -15.49
C GLN A 9 5.61 -2.73 -15.13
N PRO A 10 4.72 -1.71 -15.16
CA PRO A 10 5.10 -0.34 -14.83
C PRO A 10 5.35 -0.15 -13.32
N LEU A 11 6.29 0.75 -12.99
CA LEU A 11 6.62 1.12 -11.61
C LEU A 11 5.64 2.20 -11.09
N LEU A 12 4.43 1.77 -10.73
CA LEU A 12 3.36 2.65 -10.24
C LEU A 12 3.36 2.74 -8.70
N ILE A 13 3.05 3.93 -8.17
CA ILE A 13 2.82 4.12 -6.73
C ILE A 13 1.65 3.27 -6.23
N SER A 14 0.61 3.09 -7.06
CA SER A 14 -0.53 2.23 -6.72
C SER A 14 -0.13 0.77 -6.48
N HIS A 15 0.91 0.26 -7.15
CA HIS A 15 1.40 -1.10 -6.92
C HIS A 15 1.97 -1.28 -5.51
N LEU A 16 2.47 -0.20 -4.89
CA LEU A 16 2.97 -0.25 -3.51
C LEU A 16 1.83 -0.50 -2.51
N ILE A 17 0.71 0.23 -2.64
CA ILE A 17 -0.41 0.05 -1.69
C ILE A 17 -1.10 -1.30 -1.89
N THR A 18 -1.24 -1.76 -3.14
CA THR A 18 -1.76 -3.11 -3.42
C THR A 18 -0.87 -4.21 -2.86
N PHE A 19 0.46 -4.05 -2.91
CA PHE A 19 1.39 -4.99 -2.30
C PHE A 19 1.25 -5.00 -0.77
N ALA A 20 1.16 -3.82 -0.14
CA ALA A 20 1.02 -3.67 1.30
C ALA A 20 -0.29 -4.30 1.82
N GLU A 21 -1.41 -4.06 1.14
CA GLU A 21 -2.70 -4.68 1.48
C GLU A 21 -2.64 -6.22 1.45
N ARG A 22 -2.05 -6.79 0.39
CA ARG A 22 -2.03 -8.26 0.18
C ARG A 22 -1.13 -9.02 1.14
N HIS A 23 0.01 -8.44 1.52
CA HIS A 23 1.05 -9.14 2.28
C HIS A 23 1.18 -8.65 3.72
N ASN A 24 0.75 -7.43 3.99
CA ASN A 24 0.87 -6.77 5.29
C ASN A 24 -0.44 -6.08 5.67
N GLY A 25 -1.59 -6.61 5.21
CA GLY A 25 -2.90 -5.99 5.39
C GLY A 25 -3.24 -5.70 6.86
N ASP A 26 -2.78 -6.54 7.78
CA ASP A 26 -2.96 -6.40 9.24
C ASP A 26 -1.91 -5.51 9.92
N GLY A 27 -0.91 -5.03 9.17
CA GLY A 27 0.13 -4.15 9.68
C GLY A 27 -0.46 -2.85 10.21
N GLU A 28 -0.26 -2.58 11.50
CA GLU A 28 -0.84 -1.42 12.19
C GLU A 28 -0.20 -0.11 11.70
N ILE A 29 -1.04 0.87 11.43
CA ILE A 29 -0.68 2.26 11.18
C ILE A 29 -1.23 3.11 12.31
N VAL A 30 -0.33 3.71 13.09
CA VAL A 30 -0.67 4.59 14.21
C VAL A 30 -0.38 6.03 13.81
N SER A 31 -1.41 6.87 13.79
CA SER A 31 -1.34 8.28 13.45
C SER A 31 -1.77 9.14 14.63
N ARG A 32 -0.92 10.08 15.05
CA ARG A 32 -1.32 11.16 15.95
C ARG A 32 -1.85 12.30 15.10
N ARG A 33 -3.12 12.64 15.28
CA ARG A 33 -3.77 13.71 14.52
C ARG A 33 -3.55 15.07 15.17
N VAL A 34 -3.81 16.13 14.43
CA VAL A 34 -3.61 17.52 14.91
C VAL A 34 -4.60 17.89 16.03
N GLU A 35 -5.73 17.19 16.08
CA GLU A 35 -6.77 17.28 17.11
C GLU A 35 -6.32 16.64 18.44
N GLY A 36 -5.21 15.90 18.45
CA GLY A 36 -4.60 15.30 19.64
C GLY A 36 -5.01 13.85 19.90
N ASP A 37 -5.96 13.28 19.15
CA ASP A 37 -6.31 11.88 19.24
C ASP A 37 -5.29 10.96 18.51
N ILE A 38 -5.27 9.70 18.93
CA ILE A 38 -4.49 8.64 18.27
C ILE A 38 -5.46 7.82 17.43
N HIS A 39 -5.29 7.91 16.11
CA HIS A 39 -5.98 7.06 15.16
C HIS A 39 -5.16 5.81 14.86
N ARG A 40 -5.79 4.64 14.98
CA ARG A 40 -5.21 3.35 14.62
C ARG A 40 -6.00 2.75 13.47
N THR A 41 -5.29 2.22 12.48
CA THR A 41 -5.85 1.49 11.34
C THR A 41 -4.82 0.48 10.85
N THR A 42 -5.07 -0.17 9.72
CA THR A 42 -4.14 -1.12 9.10
C THR A 42 -3.95 -0.79 7.62
N TRP A 43 -2.97 -1.42 6.97
CA TRP A 43 -2.78 -1.27 5.52
C TRP A 43 -4.04 -1.63 4.72
N GLY A 44 -4.75 -2.69 5.10
CA GLY A 44 -6.03 -3.05 4.48
C GLY A 44 -7.14 -2.02 4.75
N GLY A 45 -7.14 -1.43 5.95
CA GLY A 45 -8.06 -0.33 6.29
C GLY A 45 -7.81 0.95 5.49
N ILE A 46 -6.56 1.22 5.10
CA ILE A 46 -6.20 2.34 4.23
C ILE A 46 -6.50 2.06 2.75
N ALA A 47 -6.26 0.83 2.28
CA ALA A 47 -6.49 0.47 0.88
C ALA A 47 -7.97 0.47 0.48
N SER A 48 -8.87 0.25 1.44
CA SER A 48 -10.33 0.21 1.25
C SER A 48 -11.03 1.58 1.35
N ARG A 49 -10.27 2.67 1.53
CA ARG A 49 -10.80 4.03 1.70
C ARG A 49 -10.96 4.81 0.40
#